data_AF-K2B725-F1
#
_entry.id   AF-K2B725-F1
#
_cell.length_a   1.000
_cell.length_b   1.000
_cell.length_c   1.000
_cell.angle_alpha   90.00
_cell.angle_beta   90.00
_cell.angle_gamma   90.00
#
_symmetry.space_group_name_H-M   'P 1'
#
loop_
_entity.id
_entity.type
_entity.pdbx_description
1 polymer ?
#
loop_
_entity_poly.entity_id
_entity_poly.type
_entity_poly.pdbx_seq_one_letter_code
_entity_poly.pdbx_strand_id
1 'polypeptide(L)'
;MYPLVIILATGIIRQDKNVAYYVLPLSILGAIVALYQYLLQMTLLSQVAPATCSAVGSCSQIQVIYLGFITIPFLSLIAFLVISAMMIISLRGLKK
;
A
#
# COMPACT_ATOMS: atom_id res chain seq x y z
N MET A 1 -4.38 1.26 2.78
CA MET A 1 -4.70 -0.02 3.47
C MET A 1 -6.14 -0.05 3.97
N TYR A 2 -6.58 0.94 4.76
CA TYR A 2 -7.89 0.90 5.45
C TYR A 2 -9.14 0.55 4.61
N PRO A 3 -9.39 1.14 3.44
CA PRO A 3 -10.57 0.77 2.65
C PRO A 3 -10.48 -0.63 2.03
N LEU A 4 -9.27 -1.12 1.74
CA LEU A 4 -9.04 -2.45 1.13
C LEU A 4 -9.46 -3.59 2.05
N VAL A 5 -9.20 -3.46 3.35
CA VAL A 5 -9.56 -4.49 4.35
C VAL A 5 -11.08 -4.69 4.39
N ILE A 6 -11.85 -3.61 4.33
CA ILE A 6 -13.31 -3.66 4.36
C ILE A 6 -13.83 -4.34 3.08
N ILE A 7 -13.29 -3.99 1.91
CA ILE A 7 -13.71 -4.56 0.63
C ILE A 7 -13.37 -6.05 0.53
N LEU A 8 -12.20 -6.46 1.01
CA LEU A 8 -11.80 -7.86 1.07
C LEU A 8 -12.69 -8.65 2.05
N ALA A 9 -12.96 -8.10 3.23
CA ALA A 9 -13.82 -8.74 4.23
C ALA A 9 -15.26 -8.93 3.71
N THR A 10 -15.86 -7.90 3.10
CA THR A 10 -17.20 -8.02 2.51
C THR A 10 -17.22 -8.98 1.33
N GLY A 11 -16.16 -9.00 0.52
CA GLY A 11 -15.98 -9.94 -0.57
C GLY A 11 -15.91 -11.41 -0.13
N ILE A 12 -15.23 -11.70 0.99
CA ILE A 12 -15.16 -13.04 1.58
C ILE A 12 -16.54 -13.47 2.10
N ILE A 13 -17.25 -12.56 2.79
CA ILE A 13 -18.59 -12.86 3.35
C ILE A 13 -19.61 -13.13 2.24
N ARG A 14 -19.56 -12.37 1.14
CA ARG A 14 -20.46 -12.57 -0.01
C ARG A 14 -20.02 -13.64 -1.00
N GLN A 15 -18.82 -14.22 -0.83
CA GLN A 15 -18.17 -15.09 -1.83
C GLN A 15 -18.17 -14.50 -3.25
N ASP A 16 -18.07 -13.17 -3.35
CA ASP A 16 -18.13 -12.47 -4.62
C ASP A 16 -16.83 -12.66 -5.39
N LYS A 17 -16.92 -13.45 -6.46
CA LYS A 17 -15.82 -13.74 -7.39
C LYS A 17 -15.30 -12.47 -8.10
N ASN A 18 -16.14 -11.45 -8.22
CA ASN A 18 -15.82 -10.20 -8.89
C ASN A 18 -15.04 -9.20 -8.01
N VAL A 19 -14.80 -9.50 -6.72
CA VAL A 19 -14.09 -8.60 -5.78
C VAL A 19 -12.68 -8.27 -6.27
N ALA A 20 -12.05 -9.21 -6.99
CA ALA A 20 -10.74 -9.01 -7.60
C ALA A 20 -10.70 -7.81 -8.58
N TYR A 21 -11.78 -7.50 -9.30
CA TYR A 21 -11.82 -6.34 -10.21
C TYR A 21 -11.81 -4.99 -9.50
N TYR A 22 -12.37 -4.92 -8.29
CA TYR A 22 -12.42 -3.68 -7.50
C TYR A 22 -11.15 -3.48 -6.67
N VAL A 23 -10.58 -4.58 -6.16
CA VAL A 23 -9.41 -4.56 -5.29
C VAL A 23 -8.12 -4.31 -6.06
N LEU A 24 -8.00 -4.81 -7.30
CA LEU A 24 -6.78 -4.65 -8.12
C LEU A 24 -6.41 -3.18 -8.37
N PRO A 25 -7.29 -2.30 -8.92
CA PRO A 25 -6.94 -0.90 -9.16
C PRO A 25 -6.66 -0.16 -7.83
N LEU A 26 -7.39 -0.49 -6.77
CA LEU A 26 -7.22 0.14 -5.46
C LEU A 26 -5.89 -0.23 -4.80
N SER A 27 -5.46 -1.49 -4.97
CA SER A 27 -4.16 -1.99 -4.50
C SER A 27 -3.00 -1.37 -5.27
N ILE A 28 -3.15 -1.19 -6.59
CA ILE A 28 -2.15 -0.52 -7.44
C ILE A 28 -1.98 0.94 -7.02
N LEU A 29 -3.07 1.69 -6.83
CA LEU A 29 -3.01 3.08 -6.34
C LEU A 29 -2.34 3.15 -4.96
N GLY A 30 -2.67 2.22 -4.05
CA GLY A 30 -2.01 2.11 -2.75
C GLY A 30 -0.51 1.83 -2.85
N ALA A 31 -0.09 0.96 -3.78
CA ALA A 31 1.31 0.66 -4.02
C ALA A 31 2.08 1.87 -4.57
N ILE A 32 1.48 2.66 -5.47
CA ILE A 32 2.09 3.89 -6.00
C ILE A 32 2.32 4.91 -4.88
N VAL A 33 1.33 5.12 -4.02
CA VAL A 33 1.45 6.05 -2.88
C VAL A 33 2.51 5.56 -1.89
N ALA A 34 2.55 4.26 -1.57
CA ALA A 34 3.56 3.69 -0.68
C ALA A 34 4.98 3.81 -1.28
N LEU A 35 5.12 3.60 -2.59
CA LEU A 35 6.39 3.76 -3.29
C LEU A 35 6.86 5.22 -3.27
N TYR A 36 5.95 6.16 -3.52
CA TYR A 36 6.24 7.59 -3.43
C TYR A 36 6.73 7.96 -2.02
N GLN A 37 6.06 7.47 -0.99
CA GLN A 37 6.43 7.75 0.39
C GLN A 37 7.76 7.11 0.80
N TYR A 38 8.07 5.93 0.28
CA TYR A 38 9.37 5.30 0.44
C TYR A 38 10.49 6.09 -0.24
N LEU A 39 10.27 6.53 -1.48
CA LEU A 39 11.21 7.41 -2.19
C LEU A 39 11.44 8.71 -1.44
N LEU A 40 10.38 9.34 -0.91
CA LEU A 40 10.48 10.57 -0.12
C LEU A 40 11.30 10.40 1.17
N GLN A 41 11.23 9.24 1.82
CA GLN A 41 12.02 8.98 3.03
C GLN A 41 13.47 8.60 2.73
N MET A 42 13.72 7.94 1.60
CA MET A 42 15.04 7.41 1.26
C MET A 42 15.90 8.40 0.46
N THR A 43 15.26 9.32 -0.26
CA THR A 43 15.96 10.44 -0.93
C THR A 43 15.96 11.66 -0.01
N LEU A 44 17.09 12.37 0.03
CA LEU A 44 17.27 13.63 0.78
C LEU A 44 16.45 14.81 0.21
N LEU A 45 15.31 14.55 -0.43
CA LEU A 45 14.38 15.57 -0.93
C LEU A 45 13.72 16.37 0.21
N SER A 46 13.82 15.90 1.46
CA SER A 46 13.53 16.68 2.66
C SER A 46 14.35 17.96 2.81
N GLN A 47 15.45 18.11 2.05
CA GLN A 47 16.33 19.28 2.10
C GLN A 47 15.93 20.36 1.08
N VAL A 48 15.19 19.99 0.02
CA VAL A 48 14.95 20.87 -1.14
C VAL A 48 13.52 21.39 -1.19
N ALA A 49 12.57 20.68 -0.60
CA ALA A 49 11.21 21.17 -0.42
C ALA A 49 10.88 21.19 1.08
N PRO A 50 10.43 22.31 1.66
CA PRO A 50 9.88 22.33 3.01
C PRO A 50 8.57 21.54 2.97
N ALA A 51 8.67 20.22 3.10
CA ALA A 51 7.51 19.34 3.13
C ALA A 51 6.82 19.48 4.50
N THR A 52 6.03 20.54 4.63
CA THR A 52 4.99 20.63 5.64
C THR A 52 4.09 19.41 5.47
N CYS A 53 4.14 18.50 6.43
CA CYS A 53 3.18 17.43 6.53
C CYS A 53 2.52 17.50 7.89
N SER A 54 1.20 17.40 7.87
CA SER A 54 0.31 17.31 9.02
C SER A 54 -0.95 16.58 8.53
N ALA A 55 -1.63 15.78 9.34
CA ALA A 55 -2.36 16.28 10.51
C ALA A 55 -1.64 16.29 11.87
N VAL A 56 -0.56 15.51 12.09
CA VAL A 56 0.21 15.52 13.36
C VAL A 56 1.68 15.13 13.12
N GLY A 57 2.43 15.88 12.30
CA GLY A 57 3.90 15.75 12.23
C GLY A 57 4.54 15.54 10.85
N SER A 58 5.85 15.79 10.77
CA SER A 58 6.64 15.93 9.54
C SER A 58 6.74 14.62 8.73
N CYS A 59 6.38 14.66 7.44
CA CYS A 59 6.48 13.53 6.49
C CYS A 59 7.91 13.03 6.25
N SER A 60 8.90 13.82 6.69
CA SER A 60 10.33 13.49 6.61
C SER A 60 10.88 12.83 7.88
N GLN A 61 10.14 12.81 8.99
CA GLN A 61 10.65 12.18 10.20
C GLN A 61 10.61 10.68 9.98
N ILE A 62 11.80 10.06 9.96
CA ILE A 62 11.91 8.63 9.96
C ILE A 62 11.57 8.16 11.38
N GLN A 63 10.28 7.93 11.63
CA GLN A 63 9.78 7.61 12.97
C GLN A 63 10.28 6.25 13.47
N VAL A 64 10.54 5.31 12.55
CA VAL A 64 11.00 3.95 12.87
C VAL A 64 11.91 3.44 11.74
N ILE A 65 13.17 3.15 12.06
CA ILE A 65 14.10 2.36 11.25
C ILE A 65 14.25 1.02 11.93
N TYR A 66 13.65 -0.03 11.37
CA TYR A 66 14.10 -1.38 11.66
C TYR A 66 15.27 -1.69 10.70
N LEU A 67 16.42 -2.13 11.23
CA LEU A 67 17.58 -2.61 10.46
C LEU A 67 18.25 -1.63 9.47
N GLY A 68 18.04 -0.31 9.59
CA GLY A 68 18.65 0.69 8.68
C GLY A 68 17.90 0.95 7.37
N PHE A 69 16.95 0.07 6.99
CA PHE A 69 16.30 0.08 5.67
C PHE A 69 14.79 -0.18 5.69
N ILE A 70 14.24 -0.78 6.75
CA ILE A 70 12.81 -1.13 6.83
C ILE A 70 12.06 0.07 7.42
N THR A 71 11.38 0.81 6.54
CA THR A 71 10.46 1.87 6.92
C THR A 71 9.00 1.42 6.80
N ILE A 72 8.10 2.13 7.50
CA ILE A 72 6.65 1.90 7.45
C ILE A 72 6.11 1.83 6.01
N PRO A 73 6.45 2.75 5.08
CA PRO A 73 5.97 2.67 3.70
C PRO A 73 6.53 1.48 2.92
N PHE A 74 7.75 1.01 3.22
CA PHE A 74 8.29 -0.21 2.60
C PHE A 74 7.47 -1.45 2.95
N LEU A 75 7.13 -1.61 4.23
CA LEU A 75 6.25 -2.68 4.70
C LEU A 75 4.86 -2.59 4.05
N SER A 76 4.32 -1.38 3.92
CA SER A 76 3.05 -1.15 3.24
C SER A 76 3.12 -1.53 1.75
N LEU A 77 4.24 -1.27 1.07
CA LEU A 77 4.44 -1.62 -0.33
C LEU A 77 4.45 -3.14 -0.53
N ILE A 78 5.16 -3.88 0.33
CA ILE A 78 5.16 -5.35 0.32
C ILE A 78 3.75 -5.89 0.51
N ALA A 79 3.01 -5.34 1.48
CA ALA A 79 1.64 -5.77 1.73
C ALA A 79 0.72 -5.53 0.51
N PHE A 80 0.81 -4.39 -0.17
CA PHE A 80 0.05 -4.16 -1.41
C PHE A 80 0.47 -5.11 -2.54
N LEU A 81 1.75 -5.43 -2.67
CA LEU A 81 2.22 -6.42 -3.65
C LEU A 81 1.66 -7.82 -3.38
N VAL A 82 1.65 -8.25 -2.12
CA VAL A 82 1.09 -9.54 -1.71
C VAL A 82 -0.43 -9.59 -1.99
N ILE A 83 -1.17 -8.54 -1.64
CA ILE A 83 -2.62 -8.44 -1.92
C ILE A 83 -2.88 -8.51 -3.44
N SER A 84 -2.08 -7.79 -4.22
CA SER A 84 -2.20 -7.78 -5.69
C SER A 84 -1.92 -9.16 -6.28
N ALA A 85 -0.87 -9.85 -5.81
CA ALA A 85 -0.53 -11.20 -6.25
C ALA A 85 -1.63 -12.22 -5.91
N MET A 86 -2.18 -12.18 -4.69
CA MET A 86 -3.29 -13.05 -4.29
C MET A 86 -4.53 -12.82 -5.15
N MET A 87 -4.86 -11.56 -5.47
CA MET A 87 -6.01 -11.26 -6.33
C MET A 87 -5.81 -11.75 -7.77
N ILE A 88 -4.59 -11.68 -8.32
CA ILE A 88 -4.28 -12.24 -9.65
C ILE A 88 -4.48 -13.77 -9.64
N ILE A 89 -4.06 -14.46 -8.57
CA ILE A 89 -4.27 -15.91 -8.42
C ILE A 89 -5.75 -16.24 -8.35
N SER A 90 -6.53 -15.48 -7.57
CA SER A 90 -7.99 -15.64 -7.48
C SER A 90 -8.66 -15.45 -8.84
N LEU A 91 -8.28 -14.41 -9.60
CA LEU A 91 -8.82 -14.15 -10.94
C LEU A 91 -8.54 -15.30 -11.93
N ARG A 92 -7.38 -15.96 -11.82
CA ARG A 92 -7.04 -17.14 -12.62
C ARG A 92 -7.85 -18.37 -12.24
N GLY A 93 -8.19 -18.55 -10.97
CA GLY A 93 -9.04 -19.65 -10.49
C GLY A 93 -10.52 -19.51 -10.89
N LEU A 94 -10.98 -18.30 -11.19
CA LEU A 94 -12.36 -18.01 -11.60
C LEU A 94 -12.64 -18.21 -13.08
N LYS A 95 -11.59 -18.26 -13.90
CA LYS A 95 -11.69 -18.42 -15.36
C LYS A 95 -11.67 -19.90 -15.80
N LYS A 96 -11.73 -20.84 -14.86
CA LYS A 96 -11.76 -22.28 -15.08
C LYS A 96 -13.14 -22.82 -14.75
#